data_AF-A0A1R1BBI9-F1
#
_entry.id   AF-A0A1R1BBI9-F1
#
_cell.length_a   1.000
_cell.length_b   1.000
_cell.length_c   1.000
_cell.angle_alpha   90.00
_cell.angle_beta   90.00
_cell.angle_gamma   90.00
#
_symmetry.space_group_name_H-M   'P 1'
#
loop_
_entity.id
_entity.type
_entity.pdbx_description
1 polymer ?
#
loop_
_entity_poly.entity_id
_entity_poly.type
_entity_poly.pdbx_seq_one_letter_code
_entity_poly.pdbx_strand_id
1 'polypeptide(L)' 'MSLYIYYLLFATILLLATAATFLVGFSKKNKEGNPKYDTRTKGKWSRLSWIYLIVIVSGYVAFFIYIVRLNS' A
#
# COMPACT_ATOMS: atom_id res chain seq x y z
N MET A 1 7.13 -1.72 27.92
CA MET A 1 7.79 -1.55 26.60
C MET A 1 7.50 -0.16 26.09
N SER A 2 8.44 0.43 25.36
CA SER A 2 8.26 1.77 24.77
C SER A 2 7.19 1.75 23.67
N LEU A 3 6.27 2.71 23.65
CA LEU A 3 5.21 2.81 22.62
C LEU A 3 5.77 2.87 21.20
N TYR A 4 6.97 3.44 21.05
CA TYR A 4 7.71 3.49 19.79
C TYR A 4 7.96 2.12 19.16
N ILE A 5 8.11 1.06 19.97
CA ILE A 5 8.30 -0.30 19.47
C ILE A 5 7.03 -0.78 18.74
N TYR A 6 5.84 -0.49 19.29
CA TYR A 6 4.58 -0.86 18.65
C TYR A 6 4.34 -0.06 17.37
N TYR A 7 4.71 1.23 17.34
CA TYR A 7 4.62 2.04 16.13
C TYR A 7 5.52 1.54 15.01
N LEU A 8 6.78 1.17 15.33
CA LEU A 8 7.69 0.56 14.38
C LEU A 8 7.14 -0.76 13.84
N LEU A 9 6.67 -1.63 14.72
CA LEU A 9 6.13 -2.94 14.35
C LEU A 9 4.91 -2.79 13.43
N PHE A 10 3.99 -1.89 13.77
CA PHE A 10 2.83 -1.58 12.93
C PHE A 10 3.24 -1.05 11.55
N ALA A 11 4.15 -0.07 11.49
CA ALA A 11 4.62 0.50 10.23
C ALA A 11 5.32 -0.54 9.35
N THR A 12 6.14 -1.42 9.94
CA THR A 12 6.81 -2.50 9.21
C THR A 12 5.82 -3.50 8.63
N ILE A 13 4.81 -3.93 9.42
CA ILE A 13 3.76 -4.82 8.91
C ILE A 13 3.01 -4.15 7.77
N LEU A 14 2.64 -2.88 7.90
CA LEU A 14 1.90 -2.15 6.88
C LEU A 14 2.70 -2.03 5.58
N LEU A 15 4.01 -1.77 5.67
CA LEU A 15 4.92 -1.72 4.51
C LEU A 15 5.01 -3.07 3.81
N LEU A 16 5.24 -4.14 4.58
CA LEU A 16 5.36 -5.50 4.04
C LEU A 16 4.06 -5.96 3.39
N ALA A 17 2.91 -5.71 4.02
CA ALA A 17 1.60 -6.04 3.47
C ALA A 17 1.32 -5.27 2.17
N THR A 18 1.67 -4.00 2.13
CA THR A 18 1.53 -3.15 0.93
C THR A 18 2.41 -3.69 -0.20
N ALA A 19 3.69 -3.96 0.07
CA ALA A 19 4.62 -4.50 -0.90
C ALA A 19 4.17 -5.87 -1.44
N ALA A 20 3.76 -6.78 -0.56
CA ALA A 20 3.24 -8.09 -0.94
C ALA A 20 2.00 -7.98 -1.83
N THR A 21 1.07 -7.08 -1.52
CA THR A 21 -0.13 -6.83 -2.33
C THR A 21 0.22 -6.39 -3.74
N PHE A 22 1.17 -5.46 -3.89
CA PHE A 22 1.63 -5.03 -5.21
C PHE A 22 2.38 -6.13 -5.97
N LEU A 23 3.24 -6.90 -5.29
CA LEU A 23 3.98 -8.01 -5.91
C LEU A 23 3.03 -9.08 -6.44
N VAL A 24 2.00 -9.45 -5.68
CA VAL A 24 0.98 -10.42 -6.12
C VAL A 24 0.13 -9.83 -7.24
N GLY A 25 -0.36 -8.59 -7.09
CA GLY A 25 -1.21 -7.92 -8.08
C GLY A 25 -0.54 -7.71 -9.43
N PHE A 26 0.77 -7.45 -9.46
CA PHE A 26 1.54 -7.28 -10.68
C PHE A 26 2.27 -8.54 -11.17
N SER A 27 2.15 -9.66 -10.45
CA SER A 27 2.82 -10.91 -10.79
C SER A 27 2.42 -11.41 -12.19
N LYS A 28 3.36 -12.08 -12.88
CA LYS A 28 3.12 -12.68 -14.20
C LYS A 28 1.95 -13.67 -14.16
N LYS A 29 1.86 -14.47 -13.10
CA LYS A 29 0.77 -15.42 -12.85
C LYS A 29 -0.60 -14.74 -12.80
N ASN A 30 -0.71 -13.54 -12.21
CA ASN A 30 -1.96 -12.78 -12.21
C ASN A 30 -2.34 -12.29 -13.63
N LYS A 31 -1.35 -11.90 -14.43
CA LYS A 31 -1.56 -11.45 -15.82
C LYS A 31 -1.91 -12.60 -16.77
N GLU A 32 -1.27 -13.75 -16.60
CA GLU A 32 -1.50 -14.96 -17.41
C GLU A 32 -2.87 -15.60 -17.14
N GLY A 33 -3.39 -15.49 -15.92
CA GLY A 33 -4.71 -16.00 -15.57
C GLY A 33 -5.87 -15.25 -16.23
N ASN A 34 -5.67 -13.99 -16.66
CA ASN A 34 -6.70 -13.21 -17.35
C ASN A 34 -6.16 -12.15 -18.33
N PRO A 35 -5.55 -12.55 -19.45
CA PRO A 35 -4.92 -11.63 -20.41
C PRO A 35 -5.92 -10.70 -21.12
N LYS A 36 -7.19 -11.11 -21.25
CA LYS A 36 -8.28 -10.27 -21.81
C LYS A 36 -8.75 -9.19 -20.84
N TYR A 37 -8.61 -9.41 -19.53
CA TYR A 37 -8.94 -8.41 -18.52
C TYR A 37 -7.93 -7.26 -18.53
N ASP A 38 -6.64 -7.57 -18.60
CA ASP A 38 -5.55 -6.57 -18.64
C ASP A 38 -5.69 -5.61 -19.83
N THR A 39 -6.04 -6.14 -21.00
CA THR A 39 -6.24 -5.34 -22.21
C THR A 39 -7.49 -4.46 -22.16
N ARG A 40 -8.61 -4.95 -21.59
CA ARG A 40 -9.86 -4.17 -21.45
C ARG A 40 -9.86 -3.17 -20.30
N THR A 41 -9.07 -3.40 -19.24
CA THR A 41 -9.15 -2.61 -18.01
C THR A 41 -7.91 -1.75 -17.73
N LYS A 42 -6.87 -1.81 -18.58
CA LYS A 42 -5.62 -1.02 -18.49
C LYS A 42 -5.82 0.45 -18.08
N GLY A 43 -6.75 1.16 -18.73
CA GLY A 43 -7.03 2.57 -18.43
C GLY A 43 -7.67 2.79 -17.05
N LYS A 44 -8.57 1.89 -16.63
CA LYS A 44 -9.21 1.93 -15.30
C LYS A 44 -8.24 1.57 -14.19
N TRP A 45 -7.37 0.59 -14.42
CA TRP A 45 -6.32 0.19 -13.49
C TRP A 45 -5.30 1.30 -13.25
N SER A 46 -4.86 2.02 -14.29
CA SER A 46 -3.96 3.17 -14.12
C SER A 46 -4.52 4.20 -13.14
N ARG A 47 -5.80 4.60 -13.34
CA ARG A 47 -6.47 5.55 -12.44
C ARG A 47 -6.61 4.99 -11.03
N LEU A 48 -6.97 3.71 -10.89
CA LEU A 48 -7.15 3.07 -9.58
C LEU A 48 -5.81 2.94 -8.82
N SER A 49 -4.73 2.60 -9.51
CA SER A 49 -3.39 2.53 -8.93
C SER A 49 -2.91 3.88 -8.40
N TRP A 50 -3.19 4.98 -9.11
CA TRP A 50 -2.90 6.33 -8.62
C TRP A 50 -3.70 6.68 -7.37
N ILE A 51 -4.98 6.31 -7.32
CA ILE A 51 -5.80 6.51 -6.11
C ILE A 51 -5.22 5.72 -4.94
N TYR A 52 -4.86 4.44 -5.14
CA TYR A 52 -4.23 3.64 -4.08
C TYR A 52 -2.91 4.23 -3.61
N LEU A 53 -2.05 4.69 -4.53
CA LEU A 53 -0.80 5.33 -4.16
C LEU A 53 -1.04 6.57 -3.28
N ILE A 54 -1.96 7.44 -3.67
CA ILE A 54 -2.30 8.66 -2.91
C ILE A 54 -2.83 8.30 -1.52
N VAL A 55 -3.74 7.34 -1.41
CA VAL A 55 -4.34 6.91 -0.13
C VAL A 55 -3.29 6.28 0.78
N ILE A 56 -2.42 5.42 0.25
CA ILE A 56 -1.35 4.79 1.03
C ILE A 56 -0.38 5.86 1.56
N VAL A 57 0.09 6.77 0.70
CA VAL A 57 1.03 7.84 1.10
C VAL A 57 0.40 8.76 2.15
N SER A 58 -0.85 9.19 1.93
CA SER A 58 -1.56 10.04 2.90
C SER A 58 -1.80 9.33 4.23
N GLY A 59 -2.06 8.01 4.22
CA GLY A 59 -2.13 7.19 5.43
C GLY A 59 -0.83 7.20 6.24
N TYR A 60 0.32 7.01 5.59
CA TYR A 60 1.63 7.10 6.26
C TYR A 60 1.91 8.50 6.81
N VAL A 61 1.57 9.56 6.06
CA VAL A 61 1.73 10.94 6.52
C VAL A 61 0.86 11.21 7.76
N ALA A 62 -0.41 10.80 7.74
CA ALA A 62 -1.31 10.95 8.88
C ALA A 62 -0.80 10.17 10.10
N PHE A 63 -0.31 8.94 9.89
CA PHE A 63 0.26 8.12 10.96
C PHE A 63 1.52 8.76 11.57
N PHE A 64 2.41 9.29 10.73
CA PHE A 64 3.59 10.00 11.20
C PHE A 64 3.23 11.25 12.00
N ILE A 65 2.31 12.07 11.51
CA ILE A 65 1.80 13.25 12.22
C ILE A 65 1.20 12.87 13.57
N TYR A 66 0.41 11.78 13.62
CA TYR A 66 -0.17 11.27 14.85
C TYR A 66 0.90 10.93 15.89
N ILE A 67 1.95 10.18 15.50
CA ILE A 67 3.05 9.83 16.41
C ILE A 67 3.77 11.08 16.93
N VAL A 68 4.07 12.03 16.05
CA VAL A 68 4.78 13.27 16.43
C VAL A 68 3.94 14.10 17.39
N ARG A 69 2.64 14.29 17.11
CA ARG A 69 1.75 15.07 17.97
C ARG A 69 1.45 14.40 19.30
N LEU A 70 1.34 13.07 19.35
CA LEU A 70 1.09 12.35 20.60
C LEU A 70 2.28 12.41 21.55
N ASN A 71 3.49 12.61 21.02
CA ASN A 71 4.74 12.59 21.76
C ASN A 71 5.36 14.01 21.92
N SER A 72 4.62 15.06 21.56
CA SER A 72 4.97 16.47 21.82
C SER A 72 4.20 17.00 23.02
#